data_AF-A0A9E1PT96-F1
#
_entry.id   AF-A0A9E1PT96-F1
#
_cell.length_a   1.000
_cell.length_b   1.000
_cell.length_c   1.000
_cell.angle_alpha   90.00
_cell.angle_beta   90.00
_cell.angle_gamma   90.00
#
_symmetry.space_group_name_H-M   'P 1'
#
loop_
_entity.id
_entity.type
_entity.pdbx_description
1 polymer ?
#
loop_
_entity_poly.entity_id
_entity_poly.type
_entity_poly.pdbx_seq_one_letter_code
_entity_poly.pdbx_strand_id
1 'polypeptide(L)'
;MEKLTDGSLDHSKFAQTYGIEPRMDLLETLPEEFGALESYRKTDDASAAGVASEVRAQVRDHLLGLGYVVADARTNVVYTIYIVNLVDDSAPDPSLGKWVYVGETSKTPEERFDEHKNGIRDNKAAREHGRDLNYDLMKDIPQVRFKQDSKWLEAQTGEELRSRGYVVEGAH
;
A
#
# COMPACT_ATOMS: atom_id res chain seq x y z
N MET A 1 0.54 -8.28 -25.72
CA MET A 1 0.26 -7.79 -24.36
C MET A 1 -1.05 -8.43 -23.93
N GLU A 2 -0.94 -9.52 -23.17
CA GLU A 2 -2.08 -10.33 -22.74
C GLU A 2 -2.87 -9.64 -21.63
N LYS A 3 -4.15 -9.98 -21.57
CA LYS A 3 -5.25 -9.15 -21.08
C LYS A 3 -5.19 -8.87 -19.57
N LEU A 4 -5.52 -7.64 -19.18
CA LEU A 4 -6.03 -7.37 -17.84
C LEU A 4 -7.38 -8.08 -17.70
N THR A 5 -7.46 -8.99 -16.71
CA THR A 5 -8.67 -9.63 -16.16
C THR A 5 -9.46 -10.54 -17.12
N ASP A 6 -8.96 -11.75 -17.37
CA ASP A 6 -9.76 -12.89 -17.86
C ASP A 6 -10.19 -13.85 -16.73
N GLY A 7 -9.93 -13.50 -15.47
CA GLY A 7 -10.17 -14.39 -14.33
C GLY A 7 -9.05 -15.41 -14.11
N SER A 8 -7.97 -15.39 -14.89
CA SER A 8 -6.80 -16.22 -14.57
C SER A 8 -6.12 -15.68 -13.30
N LEU A 9 -5.81 -16.60 -12.40
CA LEU A 9 -4.97 -16.36 -11.21
C LEU A 9 -3.53 -16.01 -11.59
N ASP A 10 -3.16 -16.13 -12.87
CA ASP A 10 -1.78 -16.22 -13.34
C ASP A 10 -1.03 -14.87 -13.35
N HIS A 11 -1.66 -13.80 -12.84
CA HIS A 11 -1.13 -12.43 -12.93
C HIS A 11 -0.89 -11.76 -11.57
N SER A 12 -1.32 -12.36 -10.45
CA SER A 12 -1.05 -11.82 -9.11
C SER A 12 -0.29 -12.83 -8.26
N LYS A 13 1.04 -12.67 -8.24
CA LYS A 13 1.93 -13.47 -7.36
C LYS A 13 1.51 -13.35 -5.89
N PHE A 14 0.97 -12.20 -5.48
CA PHE A 14 0.41 -11.99 -4.14
C PHE A 14 -0.81 -12.90 -3.89
N ALA A 15 -1.79 -12.89 -4.77
CA ALA A 15 -2.99 -13.72 -4.61
C ALA A 15 -2.66 -15.21 -4.59
N GLN A 16 -1.74 -15.67 -5.45
CA GLN A 16 -1.26 -17.06 -5.45
C GLN A 16 -0.51 -17.42 -4.17
N THR A 17 0.38 -16.54 -3.69
CA THR A 17 1.19 -16.79 -2.47
C THR A 17 0.31 -16.93 -1.24
N TYR A 18 -0.80 -16.18 -1.17
CA TYR A 18 -1.69 -16.16 0.00
C TYR A 18 -3.00 -16.93 -0.20
N GLY A 19 -3.14 -17.69 -1.30
CA GLY A 19 -4.35 -18.47 -1.59
C GLY A 19 -5.62 -17.62 -1.72
N ILE A 20 -5.50 -16.37 -2.16
CA ILE A 20 -6.63 -15.47 -2.34
C ILE A 20 -7.29 -15.78 -3.68
N GLU A 21 -8.49 -16.34 -3.63
CA GLU A 21 -9.30 -16.59 -4.81
C GLU A 21 -10.11 -15.34 -5.21
N PRO A 22 -10.05 -14.91 -6.48
CA PRO A 22 -10.92 -13.85 -6.99
C PRO A 22 -12.40 -14.22 -6.83
N ARG A 23 -13.19 -13.29 -6.29
CA ARG A 23 -14.65 -13.45 -6.13
C ARG A 23 -15.38 -13.24 -7.46
N MET A 24 -15.22 -14.21 -8.36
CA MET A 24 -15.85 -14.22 -9.69
C MET A 24 -17.38 -14.24 -9.58
N ASP A 25 -17.92 -14.83 -8.50
CA ASP A 25 -19.35 -14.85 -8.17
C ASP A 25 -19.96 -13.44 -8.09
N LEU A 26 -19.20 -12.46 -7.57
CA LEU A 26 -19.64 -11.06 -7.49
C LEU A 26 -19.63 -10.36 -8.85
N LEU A 27 -18.76 -10.78 -9.77
CA LEU A 27 -18.61 -10.17 -11.09
C LEU A 27 -19.62 -10.70 -12.11
N GLU A 28 -20.24 -11.85 -11.85
CA GLU A 28 -21.27 -12.41 -12.71
C GLU A 28 -22.62 -11.75 -12.50
N THR A 29 -22.96 -11.35 -11.27
CA THR A 29 -24.29 -10.82 -10.94
C THR A 29 -24.33 -9.30 -10.81
N LEU A 30 -23.34 -8.69 -10.15
CA LEU A 30 -23.40 -7.26 -9.83
C LEU A 30 -23.46 -6.35 -11.07
N PRO A 31 -22.69 -6.57 -12.15
CA PRO A 31 -22.80 -5.71 -13.32
C PRO A 31 -24.13 -5.86 -14.08
N GLU A 32 -24.82 -7.00 -13.95
CA GLU A 32 -26.20 -7.18 -14.45
C GLU A 32 -27.20 -6.35 -13.65
N GLU A 33 -27.03 -6.28 -12.32
CA GLU A 33 -27.88 -5.46 -11.43
C GLU A 33 -27.80 -3.96 -11.76
N PHE A 34 -26.67 -3.49 -12.30
CA PHE A 34 -26.50 -2.12 -12.80
C PHE A 34 -26.86 -1.96 -14.30
N GLY A 35 -27.44 -3.00 -14.93
CA GLY A 35 -27.93 -2.97 -16.31
C GLY A 35 -26.85 -2.91 -17.38
N ALA A 36 -25.64 -3.41 -17.08
CA ALA A 36 -24.44 -3.01 -17.82
C ALA A 36 -23.37 -4.11 -17.98
N LEU A 37 -23.76 -5.38 -17.93
CA LEU A 37 -22.83 -6.51 -18.08
C LEU A 37 -22.02 -6.48 -19.39
N GLU A 38 -22.66 -6.09 -20.51
CA GLU A 38 -22.00 -5.98 -21.82
C GLU A 38 -20.97 -4.83 -21.87
N SER A 39 -21.24 -3.71 -21.19
CA SER A 39 -20.31 -2.58 -21.10
C SER A 39 -19.25 -2.78 -20.01
N TYR A 40 -19.46 -3.66 -19.04
CA TYR A 40 -18.46 -3.99 -18.03
C TYR A 40 -17.23 -4.70 -18.61
N ARG A 41 -17.45 -5.58 -19.61
CA ARG A 41 -16.40 -6.27 -20.37
C ARG A 41 -15.64 -5.26 -21.23
N LYS A 42 -14.31 -5.35 -21.24
CA LYS A 42 -13.46 -4.42 -21.99
C LYS A 42 -13.78 -4.51 -23.49
N THR A 43 -14.23 -3.42 -24.10
CA THR A 43 -14.52 -3.31 -25.53
C THR A 43 -13.40 -2.55 -26.23
N ASP A 44 -13.03 -2.96 -27.44
CA ASP A 44 -12.05 -2.21 -28.28
C ASP A 44 -12.66 -0.92 -28.89
N ASP A 45 -13.96 -0.73 -28.69
CA ASP A 45 -14.72 0.45 -29.12
C ASP A 45 -14.55 1.62 -28.13
N ALA A 46 -13.99 2.73 -28.63
CA ALA A 46 -13.72 3.94 -27.84
C ALA A 46 -14.99 4.62 -27.29
N SER A 47 -16.16 4.43 -27.93
CA SER A 47 -17.43 4.96 -27.45
C SER A 47 -18.00 4.15 -26.28
N ALA A 48 -17.75 2.85 -26.24
CA ALA A 48 -18.13 1.96 -25.15
C ALA A 48 -17.14 2.00 -23.97
N ALA A 49 -15.90 2.47 -24.18
CA ALA A 49 -14.89 2.61 -23.11
C ALA A 49 -15.31 3.58 -21.99
N GLY A 50 -16.06 4.65 -22.32
CA GLY A 50 -16.60 5.61 -21.35
C GLY A 50 -17.67 4.99 -20.46
N VAL A 51 -18.67 4.35 -21.08
CA VAL A 51 -19.77 3.63 -20.39
C VAL A 51 -19.21 2.51 -19.51
N ALA A 52 -18.25 1.76 -20.03
CA ALA A 52 -17.54 0.73 -19.28
C ALA A 52 -16.85 1.26 -18.02
N SER A 53 -16.31 2.48 -18.07
CA SER A 53 -15.65 3.10 -16.92
C SER A 53 -16.63 3.52 -15.83
N GLU A 54 -17.81 4.01 -16.21
CA GLU A 54 -18.85 4.45 -15.29
C GLU A 54 -19.48 3.26 -14.54
N VAL A 55 -19.76 2.18 -15.25
CA VAL A 55 -20.30 0.94 -14.66
C VAL A 55 -19.29 0.30 -13.71
N ARG A 56 -17.99 0.29 -14.07
CA ARG A 56 -16.92 -0.14 -13.15
C ARG A 56 -16.86 0.70 -11.87
N ALA A 57 -17.13 2.00 -11.96
CA ALA A 57 -17.18 2.86 -10.78
C ALA A 57 -18.41 2.54 -9.91
N GLN A 58 -19.58 2.33 -10.50
CA GLN A 58 -20.80 1.95 -9.79
C GLN A 58 -20.65 0.60 -9.07
N VAL A 59 -20.11 -0.43 -9.73
CA VAL A 59 -19.83 -1.73 -9.11
C VAL A 59 -18.83 -1.60 -7.96
N ARG A 60 -17.74 -0.83 -8.15
CA ARG A 60 -16.78 -0.54 -7.08
C ARG A 60 -17.46 0.13 -5.89
N ASP A 61 -18.22 1.18 -6.11
CA ASP A 61 -18.85 1.97 -5.05
C ASP A 61 -19.91 1.15 -4.30
N HIS A 62 -20.63 0.28 -5.01
CA HIS A 62 -21.55 -0.69 -4.39
C HIS A 62 -20.83 -1.71 -3.52
N LEU A 63 -19.76 -2.32 -4.02
CA LEU A 63 -18.95 -3.26 -3.25
C LEU A 63 -18.36 -2.61 -1.99
N LEU A 64 -17.88 -1.37 -2.10
CA LEU A 64 -17.44 -0.58 -0.95
C LEU A 64 -18.59 -0.34 0.06
N GLY A 65 -19.79 -0.02 -0.43
CA GLY A 65 -20.99 0.15 0.40
C GLY A 65 -21.42 -1.13 1.13
N LEU A 66 -21.15 -2.30 0.55
CA LEU A 66 -21.34 -3.61 1.18
C LEU A 66 -20.22 -4.00 2.17
N GLY A 67 -19.17 -3.17 2.30
CA GLY A 67 -18.04 -3.42 3.19
C GLY A 67 -16.94 -4.29 2.57
N TYR A 68 -16.96 -4.55 1.26
CA TYR A 68 -15.85 -5.20 0.58
C TYR A 68 -14.68 -4.25 0.39
N VAL A 69 -13.47 -4.81 0.40
CA VAL A 69 -12.25 -4.09 0.03
C VAL A 69 -11.98 -4.32 -1.46
N VAL A 70 -11.96 -3.25 -2.25
CA VAL A 70 -11.84 -3.34 -3.72
C VAL A 70 -10.53 -2.73 -4.19
N ALA A 71 -9.64 -3.54 -4.76
CA ALA A 71 -8.40 -3.07 -5.37
C ALA A 71 -8.69 -2.38 -6.72
N ASP A 72 -8.24 -1.13 -6.88
CA ASP A 72 -8.28 -0.47 -8.18
C ASP A 72 -7.09 -0.94 -9.03
N ALA A 73 -7.36 -1.88 -9.94
CA ALA A 73 -6.37 -2.41 -10.88
C ALA A 73 -5.73 -1.33 -11.79
N ARG A 74 -6.29 -0.11 -11.87
CA ARG A 74 -5.68 1.01 -12.60
C ARG A 74 -4.53 1.66 -11.85
N THR A 75 -4.48 1.48 -10.53
CA THR A 75 -3.42 2.05 -9.68
C THR A 75 -2.51 0.91 -9.21
N ASN A 76 -1.33 0.79 -9.82
CA ASN A 76 -0.32 -0.17 -9.35
C ASN A 76 0.41 0.35 -8.08
N VAL A 77 -0.29 1.11 -7.25
CA VAL A 77 0.28 1.68 -6.03
C VAL A 77 0.49 0.54 -5.04
N VAL A 78 1.68 0.50 -4.47
CA VAL A 78 2.06 -0.40 -3.39
C VAL A 78 2.51 0.50 -2.26
N TYR A 79 1.97 0.25 -1.07
CA TYR A 79 2.41 0.90 0.14
C TYR A 79 3.38 -0.01 0.88
N THR A 80 4.47 0.57 1.35
CA THR A 80 5.48 -0.10 2.16
C THR A 80 5.68 0.66 3.45
N ILE A 81 5.96 -0.07 4.52
CA ILE A 81 6.51 0.52 5.73
C ILE A 81 8.00 0.73 5.50
N TYR A 82 8.51 1.86 5.96
CA TYR A 82 9.94 2.12 6.01
C TYR A 82 10.37 2.51 7.41
N ILE A 83 11.60 2.13 7.75
CA ILE A 83 12.17 2.36 9.07
C ILE A 83 13.51 3.06 8.88
N VAL A 84 13.67 4.19 9.56
CA VAL A 84 14.91 4.98 9.56
C VAL A 84 15.57 4.85 10.91
N ASN A 85 16.85 4.49 10.92
CA ASN A 85 17.69 4.57 12.12
C ASN A 85 17.92 6.03 12.50
N LEU A 86 17.61 6.37 13.75
CA LEU A 86 17.84 7.70 14.28
C LEU A 86 19.06 7.69 15.20
N VAL A 87 19.86 8.76 15.14
CA VAL A 87 21.03 8.95 15.99
C VAL A 87 21.00 10.33 16.64
N ASP A 88 21.50 10.40 17.87
CA ASP A 88 21.78 11.68 18.52
C ASP A 88 23.24 12.04 18.27
N ASP A 89 23.47 12.90 17.28
CA ASP A 89 24.81 13.40 16.91
C ASP A 89 25.46 14.25 18.02
N SER A 90 24.72 14.61 19.07
CA SER A 90 25.26 15.29 20.24
C SER A 90 25.88 14.33 21.26
N ALA A 91 25.63 13.02 21.11
CA ALA A 91 26.18 12.00 21.99
C ALA A 91 27.65 11.68 21.60
N PRO A 92 28.56 11.53 22.58
CA PRO A 92 29.98 11.24 22.32
C PRO A 92 30.25 9.85 21.69
N ASP A 93 29.25 8.97 21.70
CA ASP A 93 29.24 7.71 20.96
C ASP A 93 27.84 7.51 20.33
N PRO A 94 27.62 7.99 19.08
CA PRO A 94 26.37 7.78 18.35
C PRO A 94 26.31 6.34 17.85
N SER A 95 26.35 5.38 18.79
CA SER A 95 25.96 4.00 18.53
C SER A 95 24.52 4.00 18.02
N LEU A 96 24.21 3.10 17.09
CA LEU A 96 22.85 2.86 16.62
C LEU A 96 22.03 2.33 17.81
N GLY A 97 21.47 3.26 18.58
CA GLY A 97 20.56 2.95 19.66
C GLY A 97 19.28 2.33 19.12
N LYS A 98 18.42 1.85 20.01
CA LYS A 98 17.07 1.43 19.65
C LYS A 98 16.16 2.64 19.42
N TRP A 99 16.58 3.63 18.63
CA TRP A 99 15.78 4.80 18.28
C TRP A 99 15.54 4.83 16.78
N VAL A 100 14.28 4.79 16.39
CA VAL A 100 13.88 4.67 14.99
C VAL A 100 12.70 5.57 14.68
N TYR A 101 12.60 5.98 13.42
CA TYR A 101 11.39 6.54 12.85
C TYR A 101 10.71 5.48 11.98
N VAL A 102 9.40 5.33 12.15
CA VAL A 102 8.57 4.42 11.35
C VAL A 102 7.57 5.26 10.56
N GLY A 103 7.45 4.99 9.27
CA GLY A 103 6.51 5.64 8.37
C GLY A 103 6.00 4.70 7.28
N GLU A 104 4.94 5.11 6.58
CA GLU A 104 4.47 4.45 5.37
C GLU A 104 4.66 5.34 4.14
N THR A 105 4.81 4.72 2.97
CA THR A 105 4.95 5.43 1.71
C THR A 105 4.42 4.63 0.54
N SER A 106 3.93 5.34 -0.49
CA SER A 106 3.62 4.78 -1.82
C SER A 106 4.80 4.90 -2.80
N LYS A 107 5.91 5.48 -2.36
CA LYS A 107 7.19 5.58 -3.08
C LYS A 107 8.14 4.48 -2.61
N THR A 108 9.36 4.46 -3.12
CA THR A 108 10.42 3.66 -2.47
C THR A 108 10.79 4.26 -1.10
N PRO A 109 11.25 3.43 -0.14
CA PRO A 109 11.81 3.90 1.13
C PRO A 109 12.91 4.96 0.94
N GLU A 110 13.77 4.77 -0.05
CA GLU A 110 14.90 5.63 -0.39
C GLU A 110 14.43 7.02 -0.82
N GLU A 111 13.52 7.09 -1.81
CA GLU A 111 12.95 8.36 -2.26
C GLU A 111 12.25 9.09 -1.09
N ARG A 112 11.56 8.35 -0.23
CA ARG A 112 10.86 8.95 0.90
C ARG A 112 11.84 9.46 1.96
N PHE A 113 12.91 8.73 2.22
CA PHE A 113 13.95 9.17 3.14
C PHE A 113 14.69 10.41 2.61
N ASP A 114 15.00 10.45 1.32
CA ASP A 114 15.57 11.64 0.67
C ASP A 114 14.64 12.85 0.78
N GLU A 115 13.33 12.67 0.62
CA GLU A 115 12.36 13.74 0.87
C GLU A 115 12.45 14.28 2.30
N HIS A 116 12.54 13.40 3.32
CA HIS A 116 12.72 13.82 4.71
C HIS A 116 14.00 14.65 4.89
N LYS A 117 15.13 14.16 4.36
CA LYS A 117 16.43 14.87 4.47
C LYS A 117 16.41 16.22 3.77
N ASN A 118 15.60 16.38 2.71
CA ASN A 118 15.42 17.63 1.98
C ASN A 118 14.29 18.52 2.52
N GLY A 119 13.62 18.14 3.62
CA GLY A 119 12.54 18.93 4.23
C GLY A 119 11.23 18.93 3.42
N ILE A 120 11.00 17.91 2.59
CA ILE A 120 9.81 17.80 1.74
C ILE A 120 8.81 16.86 2.42
N ARG A 121 7.68 17.41 2.87
CA ARG A 121 6.63 16.65 3.58
C ARG A 121 7.26 15.80 4.70
N ASP A 122 8.14 16.42 5.47
CA ASP A 122 9.09 15.74 6.32
C ASP A 122 8.54 15.49 7.73
N ASN A 123 9.19 14.58 8.43
CA ASN A 123 9.12 14.43 9.87
C ASN A 123 10.42 14.97 10.47
N LYS A 124 10.29 15.81 11.50
CA LYS A 124 11.43 16.46 12.15
C LYS A 124 12.50 15.46 12.60
N ALA A 125 12.11 14.35 13.20
CA ALA A 125 13.05 13.34 13.68
C ALA A 125 13.78 12.65 12.52
N ALA A 126 13.05 12.22 11.49
CA ALA A 126 13.65 11.61 10.29
C ALA A 126 14.60 12.58 9.56
N ARG A 127 14.25 13.87 9.48
CA ARG A 127 15.10 14.90 8.87
C ARG A 127 16.37 15.15 9.68
N GLU A 128 16.21 15.47 10.96
CA GLU A 128 17.30 15.99 11.80
C GLU A 128 18.20 14.87 12.34
N HIS A 129 17.62 13.71 12.65
CA HIS A 129 18.31 12.60 13.31
C HIS A 129 18.42 11.34 12.46
N GLY A 130 17.77 11.30 11.29
CA GLY A 130 17.83 10.15 10.39
C GLY A 130 19.20 9.96 9.77
N ARG A 131 19.77 8.77 9.99
CA ARG A 131 21.09 8.34 9.49
C ARG A 131 20.97 7.48 8.23
N ASP A 132 20.22 6.38 8.32
CA ASP A 132 20.09 5.38 7.25
C ASP A 132 18.79 4.57 7.39
N LEU A 133 18.41 3.86 6.33
CA LEU A 133 17.26 2.96 6.30
C LEU A 133 17.62 1.61 6.94
N ASN A 134 16.77 1.12 7.85
CA ASN A 134 16.97 -0.14 8.55
C ASN A 134 16.31 -1.31 7.82
N TYR A 135 16.97 -1.83 6.79
CA TYR A 135 16.43 -2.95 5.99
C TYR A 135 16.22 -4.24 6.78
N ASP A 136 16.99 -4.47 7.83
CA ASP A 136 16.84 -5.65 8.68
C ASP A 136 15.52 -5.67 9.44
N LEU A 137 15.04 -4.49 9.89
CA LEU A 137 13.72 -4.36 10.51
C LEU A 137 12.58 -4.34 9.49
N MET A 138 12.86 -3.96 8.24
CA MET A 138 11.84 -3.89 7.18
C MET A 138 11.57 -5.23 6.49
N LYS A 139 12.54 -6.16 6.49
CA LYS A 139 12.54 -7.35 5.62
C LYS A 139 11.31 -8.26 5.74
N ASP A 140 10.70 -8.33 6.93
CA ASP A 140 9.57 -9.23 7.22
C ASP A 140 8.22 -8.49 7.19
N ILE A 141 8.22 -7.18 6.90
CA ILE A 141 7.01 -6.37 6.87
C ILE A 141 6.34 -6.51 5.49
N PRO A 142 5.06 -6.92 5.42
CA PRO A 142 4.38 -7.08 4.15
C PRO A 142 4.13 -5.74 3.46
N GLN A 143 4.20 -5.74 2.14
CA GLN A 143 3.69 -4.63 1.33
C GLN A 143 2.20 -4.79 1.11
N VAL A 144 1.47 -3.66 1.11
CA VAL A 144 0.01 -3.65 1.01
C VAL A 144 -0.48 -2.76 -0.12
N ARG A 145 -1.67 -3.05 -0.65
CA ARG A 145 -2.26 -2.27 -1.76
C ARG A 145 -3.16 -1.14 -1.30
N PHE A 146 -3.58 -1.18 -0.04
CA PHE A 146 -4.55 -0.23 0.51
C PHE A 146 -3.88 0.71 1.50
N LYS A 147 -4.21 1.99 1.37
CA LYS A 147 -3.73 3.03 2.28
C LYS A 147 -4.15 2.80 3.73
N GLN A 148 -5.33 2.23 3.95
CA GLN A 148 -5.82 1.93 5.29
C GLN A 148 -4.98 0.83 5.94
N ASP A 149 -4.68 -0.24 5.19
CA ASP A 149 -3.81 -1.32 5.65
C ASP A 149 -2.40 -0.81 5.94
N SER A 150 -1.90 0.14 5.13
CA SER A 150 -0.56 0.71 5.37
C SER A 150 -0.50 1.48 6.69
N LYS A 151 -1.53 2.27 7.01
CA LYS A 151 -1.62 2.96 8.31
C LYS A 151 -1.73 1.99 9.48
N TRP A 152 -2.57 0.97 9.37
CA TRP A 152 -2.69 -0.04 10.41
C TRP A 152 -1.36 -0.77 10.63
N LEU A 153 -0.69 -1.15 9.55
CA LEU A 153 0.60 -1.84 9.58
C LEU A 153 1.71 -0.93 10.13
N GLU A 154 1.69 0.37 9.83
CA GLU A 154 2.60 1.38 10.39
C GLU A 154 2.45 1.45 11.91
N ALA A 155 1.22 1.58 12.40
CA ALA A 155 0.91 1.63 13.83
C ALA A 155 1.33 0.34 14.55
N GLN A 156 0.97 -0.84 13.99
CA GLN A 156 1.36 -2.14 14.55
C GLN A 156 2.88 -2.35 14.58
N THR A 157 3.58 -1.98 13.51
CA THR A 157 5.05 -2.04 13.46
C THR A 157 5.65 -1.18 14.57
N GLY A 158 5.11 0.02 14.79
CA GLY A 158 5.53 0.89 15.87
C GLY A 158 5.31 0.27 17.27
N GLU A 159 4.15 -0.35 17.50
CA GLU A 159 3.87 -1.06 18.76
C GLU A 159 4.81 -2.25 19.00
N GLU A 160 5.06 -3.07 17.97
CA GLU A 160 5.97 -4.21 18.07
C GLU A 160 7.41 -3.74 18.38
N LEU A 161 7.91 -2.73 17.67
CA LEU A 161 9.24 -2.18 17.94
C LEU A 161 9.34 -1.60 19.36
N ARG A 162 8.31 -0.88 19.84
CA ARG A 162 8.25 -0.41 21.23
C ARG A 162 8.32 -1.57 22.22
N SER A 163 7.59 -2.67 21.96
CA SER A 163 7.64 -3.88 22.80
C SER A 163 9.04 -4.54 22.84
N ARG A 164 9.80 -4.41 21.74
CA ARG A 164 11.19 -4.88 21.62
C ARG A 164 12.20 -3.91 22.24
N GLY A 165 11.72 -2.82 22.85
CA GLY A 165 12.51 -1.81 23.56
C GLY A 165 13.04 -0.70 22.67
N TYR A 166 12.44 -0.47 21.50
CA TYR A 166 12.74 0.71 20.68
C TYR A 166 11.97 1.93 21.14
N VAL A 167 12.65 3.08 21.12
CA VAL A 167 12.03 4.40 21.06
C VAL A 167 11.61 4.63 19.61
N VAL A 168 10.33 4.88 19.37
CA VAL A 168 9.75 4.98 18.02
C VAL A 168 9.10 6.35 17.83
N GLU A 169 9.61 7.09 16.85
CA GLU A 169 9.01 8.29 16.29
C GLU A 169 8.11 7.92 15.10
N GLY A 170 7.00 8.66 14.90
CA GLY A 170 5.99 8.31 13.89
C GLY A 170 5.07 7.16 14.33
N ALA A 171 4.67 6.31 13.37
CA ALA A 171 3.70 5.23 13.55
C ALA A 171 2.31 5.70 14.04
N HIS A 172 1.56 6.38 13.16
CA HIS A 172 0.25 6.98 13.45
C HIS A 172 -0.91 6.45 12.59
#